data_AF-A0A974Z344-F1
#
_entry.id   AF-A0A974Z344-F1
#
_cell.length_a   1.000
_cell.length_b   1.000
_cell.length_c   1.000
_cell.angle_alpha   90.00
_cell.angle_beta   90.00
_cell.angle_gamma   90.00
#
_symmetry.space_group_name_H-M   'P 1'
#
loop_
_entity.id
_entity.type
_entity.pdbx_description
1 polymer ?
#
loop_
_entity_poly.entity_id
_entity_poly.type
_entity_poly.pdbx_seq_one_letter_code
_entity_poly.pdbx_strand_id
1 'polypeptide(L)'
;MVFLPGLELARRFHDEAVRPILERRGVPYSAALLGRGSEVLGFDTERSTDHDWGPRLQVFVTEPAGLDELLSRELPREFLGYSTHFAGNPVDAIRRRAPADGPVRHAVEVADVDRFFGAYLGFVPTVPISRADWLATPTQTLAELTSGGVFHDGLGRLEPVRAALAWYPDDVWREVLAGQWQRVAQEEPFVGRCGEAGDELGSAVVAARLVRDLMRLCLLMARRYPPYSKWLGSAFARLPIAPTLTPHLTGALAATTWPTRETHLADAYETVAAHHNQLGLTPPLEPRTRGFHSRPYRVLDAARFADALCPGAVGAVDQWVDSTDVLGRPERARAVARGLAEPVPQHEKAPAPEARGLLRE
;
A
#
# COMPACT_ATOMS: atom_id res chain seq x y z
N MET A 1 -20.11 9.23 -23.79
CA MET A 1 -20.56 9.46 -22.40
C MET A 1 -19.41 10.15 -21.68
N VAL A 2 -19.67 11.16 -20.85
CA VAL A 2 -18.59 11.76 -20.04
C VAL A 2 -18.20 10.75 -18.95
N PHE A 3 -16.91 10.51 -18.75
CA PHE A 3 -16.42 9.62 -17.71
C PHE A 3 -16.88 10.09 -16.32
N LEU A 4 -17.57 9.20 -15.60
CA LEU A 4 -17.98 9.42 -14.22
C LEU A 4 -17.06 8.62 -13.30
N PRO A 5 -16.37 9.22 -12.31
CA PRO A 5 -15.54 8.48 -11.37
C PRO A 5 -16.34 7.38 -10.65
N GLY A 6 -15.75 6.20 -10.51
CA GLY A 6 -16.45 5.00 -10.02
C GLY A 6 -16.95 5.12 -8.59
N LEU A 7 -16.26 5.87 -7.73
CA LEU A 7 -16.73 6.15 -6.36
C LEU A 7 -18.02 6.98 -6.35
N GLU A 8 -18.13 7.96 -7.26
CA GLU A 8 -19.34 8.76 -7.44
C GLU A 8 -20.46 7.92 -8.07
N LEU A 9 -20.14 7.10 -9.08
CA LEU A 9 -21.09 6.16 -9.69
C LEU A 9 -21.67 5.20 -8.63
N ALA A 10 -20.82 4.65 -7.74
CA ALA A 10 -21.25 3.74 -6.68
C ALA A 10 -22.15 4.42 -5.66
N ARG A 11 -21.85 5.67 -5.28
CA ARG A 11 -22.72 6.46 -4.39
C ARG A 11 -24.11 6.67 -4.98
N ARG A 12 -24.18 7.11 -6.24
CA ARG A 12 -25.46 7.29 -6.94
C ARG A 12 -26.21 5.98 -7.12
N PHE A 13 -25.50 4.91 -7.49
CA PHE A 13 -26.11 3.59 -7.64
C PHE A 13 -26.67 3.08 -6.32
N HIS A 14 -25.98 3.32 -5.21
CA HIS A 14 -26.52 3.06 -3.88
C HIS A 14 -27.81 3.86 -3.63
N ASP A 15 -27.76 5.18 -3.76
CA ASP A 15 -28.86 6.06 -3.35
C ASP A 15 -30.10 5.92 -4.24
N GLU A 16 -29.92 5.72 -5.55
CA GLU A 16 -31.00 5.73 -6.54
C GLU A 16 -31.53 4.32 -6.87
N ALA A 17 -30.73 3.27 -6.72
CA ALA A 17 -31.13 1.90 -7.11
C ALA A 17 -31.16 0.91 -5.95
N VAL A 18 -30.12 0.83 -5.12
CA VAL A 18 -30.02 -0.18 -4.05
C VAL A 18 -30.86 0.20 -2.82
N ARG A 19 -30.67 1.42 -2.29
CA ARG A 19 -31.33 1.91 -1.08
C ARG A 19 -32.86 1.75 -1.14
N PRO A 20 -33.57 2.12 -2.22
CA PRO A 20 -35.03 1.95 -2.28
C PRO A 20 -35.49 0.49 -2.15
N ILE A 21 -34.71 -0.48 -2.65
CA ILE A 21 -35.03 -1.92 -2.55
C ILE A 21 -34.89 -2.37 -1.08
N LEU A 22 -33.77 -2.00 -0.45
CA LEU A 22 -33.47 -2.38 0.94
C LEU A 22 -34.45 -1.76 1.94
N GLU A 23 -34.80 -0.47 1.75
CA GLU A 23 -35.76 0.23 2.61
C GLU A 23 -37.15 -0.37 2.51
N ARG A 24 -37.63 -0.73 1.30
CA ARG A 24 -38.92 -1.43 1.13
C ARG A 24 -38.95 -2.79 1.84
N ARG A 25 -37.83 -3.52 1.85
CA ARG A 25 -37.73 -4.82 2.50
C ARG A 25 -37.60 -4.72 4.03
N GLY A 26 -37.24 -3.54 4.54
CA GLY A 26 -37.08 -3.27 5.97
C GLY A 26 -35.84 -3.94 6.58
N VAL A 27 -34.78 -4.13 5.77
CA VAL A 27 -33.54 -4.80 6.22
C VAL A 27 -32.59 -3.76 6.80
N PRO A 28 -32.16 -3.86 8.07
CA PRO A 28 -31.06 -3.06 8.58
C PRO A 28 -29.77 -3.41 7.83
N TYR A 29 -29.08 -2.41 7.28
CA TYR A 29 -27.90 -2.64 6.47
C TYR A 29 -26.86 -1.53 6.63
N SER A 30 -25.66 -1.79 6.14
CA SER A 30 -24.67 -0.76 5.82
C SER A 30 -24.24 -0.92 4.37
N ALA A 31 -23.78 0.14 3.73
CA ALA A 31 -23.36 0.12 2.35
C ALA A 31 -22.13 0.99 2.14
N ALA A 32 -21.17 0.46 1.39
CA ALA A 32 -19.92 1.12 1.11
C ALA A 32 -19.32 0.62 -0.20
N LEU A 33 -18.39 1.37 -0.77
CA LEU A 33 -17.46 0.86 -1.78
C LEU A 33 -16.07 0.79 -1.16
N LEU A 34 -15.63 -0.42 -0.80
CA LEU A 34 -14.35 -0.71 -0.16
C LEU A 34 -13.62 -1.84 -0.90
N GLY A 35 -12.33 -2.00 -0.61
CA GLY A 35 -11.52 -3.11 -1.10
C GLY A 35 -10.85 -2.81 -2.44
N ARG A 36 -10.72 -3.83 -3.29
CA ARG A 36 -9.96 -3.70 -4.55
C ARG A 36 -10.71 -2.84 -5.57
N GLY A 37 -9.98 -1.95 -6.22
CA GLY A 37 -10.47 -1.17 -7.35
C GLY A 37 -9.68 0.12 -7.53
N SER A 38 -9.49 0.54 -8.78
CA SER A 38 -8.86 1.84 -9.08
C SER A 38 -9.70 3.01 -8.57
N GLU A 39 -11.02 2.85 -8.63
CA GLU A 39 -12.04 3.80 -8.23
C GLU A 39 -12.10 3.99 -6.72
N VAL A 40 -11.73 2.96 -5.96
CA VAL A 40 -11.66 3.00 -4.49
C VAL A 40 -10.58 3.99 -4.03
N LEU A 41 -9.47 4.07 -4.77
CA LEU A 41 -8.37 4.99 -4.48
C LEU A 41 -8.45 6.32 -5.26
N GLY A 42 -9.48 6.48 -6.12
CA GLY A 42 -9.61 7.64 -7.00
C GLY A 42 -8.51 7.75 -8.05
N PHE A 43 -8.07 6.61 -8.58
CA PHE A 43 -7.11 6.50 -9.70
C PHE A 43 -7.75 5.89 -10.95
N ASP A 44 -9.06 5.71 -10.98
CA ASP A 44 -9.76 5.23 -12.14
C ASP A 44 -9.76 6.26 -13.27
N THR A 45 -9.77 5.75 -14.48
CA THR A 45 -9.78 6.50 -15.73
C THR A 45 -10.78 5.83 -16.66
N GLU A 46 -11.13 6.48 -17.76
CA GLU A 46 -11.99 5.87 -18.78
C GLU A 46 -11.47 4.49 -19.24
N ARG A 47 -10.14 4.33 -19.34
CA ARG A 47 -9.51 3.06 -19.72
C ARG A 47 -9.71 1.95 -18.70
N SER A 48 -9.74 2.24 -17.41
CA SER A 48 -9.91 1.22 -16.36
C SER A 48 -11.36 0.78 -16.17
N THR A 49 -12.27 1.22 -17.04
CA THR A 49 -13.67 0.79 -17.02
C THR A 49 -13.91 -0.53 -17.76
N ASP A 50 -12.88 -1.17 -18.32
CA ASP A 50 -13.03 -2.36 -19.17
C ASP A 50 -13.25 -3.67 -18.38
N HIS A 51 -12.95 -3.66 -17.08
CA HIS A 51 -13.19 -4.77 -16.14
C HIS A 51 -13.29 -4.27 -14.69
N ASP A 52 -13.96 -5.05 -13.84
CA ASP A 52 -14.12 -4.87 -12.39
C ASP A 52 -14.53 -3.47 -11.93
N TRP A 53 -15.12 -2.69 -12.82
CA TRP A 53 -15.55 -1.31 -12.60
C TRP A 53 -17.02 -1.16 -13.04
N GLY A 54 -17.78 -0.26 -12.41
CA GLY A 54 -19.16 0.05 -12.80
C GLY A 54 -20.09 0.29 -11.60
N PRO A 55 -21.40 0.09 -11.78
CA PRO A 55 -22.36 0.13 -10.68
C PRO A 55 -22.12 -1.07 -9.72
N ARG A 56 -21.26 -0.87 -8.72
CA ARG A 56 -20.86 -1.87 -7.71
C ARG A 56 -20.70 -1.23 -6.34
N LEU A 57 -20.99 -2.01 -5.29
CA LEU A 57 -20.72 -1.68 -3.89
C LEU A 57 -20.86 -2.94 -3.03
N GLN A 58 -20.53 -2.83 -1.76
CA GLN A 58 -20.85 -3.80 -0.72
C GLN A 58 -22.12 -3.40 0.02
N VAL A 59 -23.00 -4.37 0.27
CA VAL A 59 -24.12 -4.25 1.21
C VAL A 59 -23.87 -5.22 2.36
N PHE A 60 -23.79 -4.68 3.57
CA PHE A 60 -23.54 -5.42 4.78
C PHE A 60 -24.83 -5.65 5.56
N VAL A 61 -25.09 -6.90 5.93
CA VAL A 61 -26.29 -7.32 6.67
C VAL A 61 -25.93 -8.46 7.63
N THR A 62 -26.72 -8.63 8.69
CA THR A 62 -26.57 -9.77 9.61
C THR A 62 -27.10 -11.07 9.01
N GLU A 63 -28.15 -10.99 8.19
CA GLU A 63 -28.79 -12.13 7.53
C GLU A 63 -28.79 -11.93 6.01
N PRO A 64 -27.79 -12.47 5.28
CA PRO A 64 -27.64 -12.23 3.84
C PRO A 64 -28.57 -13.06 2.95
N ALA A 65 -29.28 -14.05 3.51
CA ALA A 65 -30.04 -15.03 2.73
C ALA A 65 -31.15 -14.38 1.90
N GLY A 66 -31.19 -14.69 0.60
CA GLY A 66 -32.22 -14.22 -0.34
C GLY A 66 -32.04 -12.79 -0.85
N LEU A 67 -31.06 -12.03 -0.33
CA LEU A 67 -30.85 -10.64 -0.73
C LEU A 67 -30.17 -10.52 -2.10
N ASP A 68 -29.25 -11.43 -2.41
CA ASP A 68 -28.60 -11.50 -3.72
C ASP A 68 -29.63 -11.77 -4.84
N GLU A 69 -30.53 -12.76 -4.65
CA GLU A 69 -31.57 -13.06 -5.63
C GLU A 69 -32.59 -11.92 -5.78
N LEU A 70 -32.89 -11.21 -4.69
CA LEU A 70 -33.76 -10.04 -4.71
C LEU A 70 -33.15 -8.92 -5.57
N LEU A 71 -31.90 -8.55 -5.27
CA LEU A 71 -31.17 -7.52 -5.99
C LEU A 71 -30.98 -7.90 -7.46
N SER A 72 -30.70 -9.17 -7.77
CA SER A 72 -30.60 -9.68 -9.14
C SER A 72 -31.87 -9.44 -9.96
N ARG A 73 -33.05 -9.52 -9.33
CA ARG A 73 -34.34 -9.34 -10.01
C ARG A 73 -34.78 -7.88 -10.09
N GLU A 74 -34.50 -7.09 -9.06
CA GLU A 74 -35.06 -5.74 -8.92
C GLU A 74 -34.13 -4.62 -9.39
N LEU A 75 -32.81 -4.84 -9.44
CA LEU A 75 -31.89 -3.81 -9.92
C LEU A 75 -32.12 -3.52 -11.41
N PRO A 76 -32.01 -2.23 -11.82
CA PRO A 76 -32.15 -1.87 -13.22
C PRO A 76 -31.03 -2.53 -14.03
N ARG A 77 -31.30 -2.91 -15.28
CA ARG A 77 -30.29 -3.53 -16.16
C ARG A 77 -29.16 -2.58 -16.56
N GLU A 78 -29.46 -1.29 -16.57
CA GLU A 78 -28.54 -0.21 -16.87
C GLU A 78 -28.73 0.90 -15.83
N PHE A 79 -27.62 1.51 -15.40
CA PHE A 79 -27.61 2.64 -14.49
C PHE A 79 -26.64 3.70 -15.02
N LEU A 80 -27.16 4.91 -15.28
CA LEU A 80 -26.40 6.03 -15.85
C LEU A 80 -25.60 5.65 -17.10
N GLY A 81 -26.14 4.77 -17.96
CA GLY A 81 -25.48 4.35 -19.18
C GLY A 81 -24.50 3.18 -19.03
N TYR A 82 -24.37 2.61 -17.82
CA TYR A 82 -23.53 1.45 -17.55
C TYR A 82 -24.40 0.24 -17.22
N SER A 83 -24.14 -0.91 -17.86
CA SER A 83 -24.80 -2.15 -17.48
C SER A 83 -24.51 -2.51 -16.01
N THR A 84 -25.54 -2.93 -15.28
CA THR A 84 -25.40 -3.50 -13.94
C THR A 84 -25.16 -5.00 -13.98
N HIS A 85 -25.28 -5.64 -15.15
CA HIS A 85 -24.98 -7.05 -15.34
C HIS A 85 -23.50 -7.25 -15.67
N PHE A 86 -22.84 -8.09 -14.89
CA PHE A 86 -21.45 -8.50 -15.06
C PHE A 86 -21.38 -9.94 -15.56
N ALA A 87 -20.67 -10.14 -16.67
CA ALA A 87 -20.27 -11.43 -17.18
C ALA A 87 -18.81 -11.71 -16.79
N GLY A 88 -18.48 -12.99 -16.65
CA GLY A 88 -17.14 -13.45 -16.27
C GLY A 88 -17.22 -14.84 -15.68
N ASN A 89 -16.18 -15.64 -15.88
CA ASN A 89 -16.05 -16.94 -15.25
C ASN A 89 -15.62 -16.72 -13.79
N PRO A 90 -16.23 -17.38 -12.79
CA PRO A 90 -15.73 -17.39 -11.41
C PRO A 90 -14.23 -17.71 -11.30
N VAL A 91 -13.69 -18.47 -12.26
CA VAL A 91 -12.27 -18.89 -12.31
C VAL A 91 -11.33 -17.76 -12.72
N ASP A 92 -11.76 -16.83 -13.58
CA ASP A 92 -10.86 -15.79 -14.13
C ASP A 92 -10.71 -14.57 -13.22
N ALA A 93 -11.44 -14.51 -12.10
CA ALA A 93 -11.49 -13.41 -11.12
C ALA A 93 -11.83 -12.01 -11.69
N ILE A 94 -11.95 -11.86 -13.01
CA ILE A 94 -12.18 -10.61 -13.72
C ILE A 94 -13.62 -10.57 -14.21
N ARG A 95 -14.38 -9.54 -13.80
CA ARG A 95 -15.77 -9.31 -14.20
C ARG A 95 -15.84 -8.19 -15.25
N ARG A 96 -16.70 -8.34 -16.25
CA ARG A 96 -16.91 -7.32 -17.30
C ARG A 96 -18.40 -7.02 -17.43
N ARG A 97 -18.74 -5.74 -17.57
CA ARG A 97 -20.13 -5.34 -17.85
C ARG A 97 -20.58 -5.92 -19.18
N ALA A 98 -21.79 -6.46 -19.24
CA ALA A 98 -22.39 -7.04 -20.44
C ALA A 98 -23.91 -6.78 -20.48
N PRO A 99 -24.57 -6.78 -21.65
CA PRO A 99 -26.02 -6.70 -21.74
C PRO A 99 -26.72 -7.87 -21.02
N ALA A 100 -27.97 -7.68 -20.62
CA ALA A 100 -28.79 -8.70 -19.99
C ALA A 100 -30.23 -8.72 -20.52
N ASP A 101 -30.73 -9.92 -20.79
CA ASP A 101 -32.12 -10.15 -21.23
C ASP A 101 -33.08 -10.55 -20.08
N GLY A 102 -32.54 -10.78 -18.88
CA GLY A 102 -33.27 -11.20 -17.68
C GLY A 102 -32.72 -10.58 -16.39
N PRO A 103 -32.86 -11.25 -15.23
CA PRO A 103 -32.21 -10.84 -13.98
C PRO A 103 -30.71 -10.58 -14.16
N VAL A 104 -30.20 -9.56 -13.46
CA VAL A 104 -28.82 -9.13 -13.60
C VAL A 104 -27.90 -9.95 -12.71
N ARG A 105 -26.70 -10.27 -13.20
CA ARG A 105 -25.60 -10.72 -12.34
C ARG A 105 -24.89 -9.46 -11.85
N HIS A 106 -25.39 -8.85 -10.79
CA HIS A 106 -24.87 -7.58 -10.31
C HIS A 106 -23.52 -7.72 -9.61
N ALA A 107 -22.84 -6.58 -9.44
CA ALA A 107 -21.63 -6.47 -8.64
C ALA A 107 -21.89 -5.84 -7.25
N VAL A 108 -23.13 -5.95 -6.74
CA VAL A 108 -23.41 -5.72 -5.33
C VAL A 108 -22.97 -6.94 -4.53
N GLU A 109 -21.95 -6.80 -3.69
CA GLU A 109 -21.46 -7.86 -2.80
C GLU A 109 -22.23 -7.82 -1.49
N VAL A 110 -23.03 -8.86 -1.21
CA VAL A 110 -23.75 -9.00 0.07
C VAL A 110 -22.88 -9.79 1.04
N ALA A 111 -22.51 -9.18 2.17
CA ALA A 111 -21.59 -9.78 3.13
C ALA A 111 -21.94 -9.47 4.59
N ASP A 112 -21.44 -10.29 5.51
CA ASP A 112 -21.31 -9.87 6.91
C ASP A 112 -20.03 -9.02 7.07
N VAL A 113 -20.04 -8.08 8.02
CA VAL A 113 -18.94 -7.14 8.26
C VAL A 113 -17.67 -7.88 8.67
N ASP A 114 -17.76 -8.81 9.62
CA ASP A 114 -16.59 -9.52 10.14
C ASP A 114 -16.00 -10.44 9.09
N ARG A 115 -16.86 -11.11 8.32
CA ARG A 115 -16.43 -11.93 7.18
C ARG A 115 -15.70 -11.11 6.13
N PHE A 116 -16.20 -9.93 5.78
CA PHE A 116 -15.59 -9.06 4.77
C PHE A 116 -14.20 -8.59 5.22
N PHE A 117 -14.10 -7.99 6.41
CA PHE A 117 -12.81 -7.53 6.92
C PHE A 117 -11.85 -8.70 7.16
N GLY A 118 -12.34 -9.83 7.67
CA GLY A 118 -11.56 -11.06 7.82
C GLY A 118 -10.97 -11.56 6.52
N ALA A 119 -11.71 -11.47 5.40
CA ALA A 119 -11.22 -11.88 4.08
C ALA A 119 -10.12 -10.97 3.52
N TYR A 120 -10.13 -9.68 3.84
CA TYR A 120 -9.12 -8.73 3.38
C TYR A 120 -7.89 -8.69 4.29
N LEU A 121 -8.11 -8.70 5.61
CA LEU A 121 -7.08 -8.52 6.62
C LEU A 121 -6.46 -9.84 7.08
N GLY A 122 -7.18 -10.96 6.97
CA GLY A 122 -6.82 -12.23 7.57
C GLY A 122 -7.11 -12.31 9.08
N PHE A 123 -7.84 -11.34 9.63
CA PHE A 123 -8.33 -11.30 11.01
C PHE A 123 -9.58 -10.43 11.11
N VAL A 124 -10.41 -10.66 12.12
CA VAL A 124 -11.53 -9.77 12.43
C VAL A 124 -10.98 -8.59 13.25
N PRO A 125 -11.12 -7.34 12.78
CA PRO A 125 -10.56 -6.19 13.47
C PRO A 125 -11.30 -5.96 14.79
N THR A 126 -10.63 -6.30 15.88
CA THR A 126 -10.98 -5.89 17.24
C THR A 126 -10.08 -4.72 17.62
N VAL A 127 -10.63 -3.73 18.33
CA VAL A 127 -9.88 -2.54 18.77
C VAL A 127 -9.41 -2.77 20.21
N PRO A 128 -8.11 -2.62 20.53
CA PRO A 128 -7.02 -2.21 19.65
C PRO A 128 -6.49 -3.33 18.72
N ILE A 129 -6.09 -2.96 17.50
CA ILE A 129 -5.42 -3.85 16.54
C ILE A 129 -3.99 -4.12 17.01
N SER A 130 -3.55 -5.37 17.00
CA SER A 130 -2.22 -5.73 17.49
C SER A 130 -1.11 -5.21 16.57
N ARG A 131 0.08 -4.95 17.14
CA ARG A 131 1.27 -4.59 16.37
C ARG A 131 1.59 -5.62 15.27
N ALA A 132 1.48 -6.92 15.58
CA ALA A 132 1.73 -7.99 14.61
C ALA A 132 0.74 -7.93 13.44
N ASP A 133 -0.53 -7.62 13.71
CA ASP A 133 -1.54 -7.47 12.66
C ASP A 133 -1.26 -6.28 11.75
N TRP A 134 -0.83 -5.16 12.32
CA TRP A 134 -0.43 -4.00 11.54
C TRP A 134 0.74 -4.30 10.61
N LEU A 135 1.84 -4.84 11.14
CA LEU A 135 3.05 -5.10 10.37
C LEU A 135 2.87 -6.22 9.34
N ALA A 136 1.91 -7.13 9.56
CA ALA A 136 1.57 -8.18 8.61
C ALA A 136 0.57 -7.74 7.52
N THR A 137 -0.01 -6.55 7.62
CA THR A 137 -1.01 -6.05 6.66
C THR A 137 -0.33 -5.12 5.65
N PRO A 138 -0.36 -5.43 4.34
CA PRO A 138 0.23 -4.57 3.31
C PRO A 138 -0.42 -3.18 3.28
N THR A 139 0.36 -2.13 2.98
CA THR A 139 -0.20 -0.76 2.94
C THR A 139 -1.27 -0.59 1.86
N GLN A 140 -1.19 -1.35 0.75
CA GLN A 140 -2.23 -1.39 -0.28
C GLN A 140 -3.59 -1.83 0.30
N THR A 141 -3.62 -2.88 1.13
CA THR A 141 -4.86 -3.37 1.75
C THR A 141 -5.44 -2.35 2.70
N LEU A 142 -4.60 -1.67 3.50
CA LEU A 142 -5.04 -0.59 4.37
C LEU A 142 -5.61 0.58 3.56
N ALA A 143 -4.95 0.97 2.45
CA ALA A 143 -5.44 2.02 1.55
C ALA A 143 -6.81 1.67 0.94
N GLU A 144 -6.99 0.42 0.50
CA GLU A 144 -8.24 -0.09 -0.09
C GLU A 144 -9.42 -0.06 0.90
N LEU A 145 -9.17 -0.30 2.19
CA LEU A 145 -10.21 -0.31 3.22
C LEU A 145 -10.52 1.10 3.78
N THR A 146 -9.60 2.05 3.64
CA THR A 146 -9.78 3.41 4.19
C THR A 146 -10.11 4.48 3.16
N SER A 147 -9.72 4.32 1.89
CA SER A 147 -9.90 5.36 0.85
C SER A 147 -11.29 5.38 0.20
N GLY A 148 -12.01 4.26 0.25
CA GLY A 148 -13.34 4.13 -0.31
C GLY A 148 -14.41 4.95 0.41
N GLY A 149 -15.67 4.78 -0.01
CA GLY A 149 -16.81 5.54 0.51
C GLY A 149 -17.76 4.68 1.32
N VAL A 150 -18.19 5.16 2.48
CA VAL A 150 -19.37 4.63 3.18
C VAL A 150 -20.56 5.52 2.79
N PHE A 151 -21.63 4.90 2.31
CA PHE A 151 -22.84 5.58 1.83
C PHE A 151 -23.99 5.49 2.85
N HIS A 152 -23.97 4.43 3.66
CA HIS A 152 -24.89 4.20 4.77
C HIS A 152 -24.23 3.29 5.81
N ASP A 153 -24.32 3.59 7.10
CA ASP A 153 -23.81 2.71 8.18
C ASP A 153 -24.92 2.42 9.21
N GLY A 154 -26.02 1.81 8.76
CA GLY A 154 -27.16 1.48 9.61
C GLY A 154 -26.88 0.35 10.61
N LEU A 155 -25.77 -0.39 10.46
CA LEU A 155 -25.30 -1.35 11.46
C LEU A 155 -24.38 -0.70 12.51
N GLY A 156 -23.85 0.48 12.22
CA GLY A 156 -22.91 1.21 13.10
C GLY A 156 -21.57 0.50 13.28
N ARG A 157 -21.14 -0.32 12.31
CA ARG A 157 -19.94 -1.16 12.42
C ARG A 157 -18.83 -0.76 11.45
N LEU A 158 -19.14 -0.09 10.33
CA LEU A 158 -18.14 0.21 9.32
C LEU A 158 -17.25 1.38 9.73
N GLU A 159 -17.84 2.48 10.18
CA GLU A 159 -17.08 3.68 10.56
C GLU A 159 -16.09 3.43 11.71
N PRO A 160 -16.45 2.71 12.80
CA PRO A 160 -15.48 2.42 13.87
C PRO A 160 -14.28 1.61 13.39
N VAL A 161 -14.49 0.59 12.54
CA VAL A 161 -13.39 -0.23 11.99
C VAL A 161 -12.51 0.62 11.06
N ARG A 162 -13.12 1.44 10.19
CA ARG A 162 -12.37 2.34 9.30
C ARG A 162 -11.59 3.40 10.07
N ALA A 163 -12.13 3.93 11.15
CA ALA A 163 -11.43 4.87 12.03
C ALA A 163 -10.22 4.21 12.69
N ALA A 164 -10.35 2.97 13.16
CA ALA A 164 -9.24 2.20 13.72
C ALA A 164 -8.14 1.89 12.69
N LEU A 165 -8.53 1.67 11.43
CA LEU A 165 -7.61 1.42 10.31
C LEU A 165 -7.08 2.70 9.65
N ALA A 166 -7.60 3.88 10.03
CA ALA A 166 -7.33 5.13 9.31
C ALA A 166 -5.84 5.49 9.29
N TRP A 167 -5.14 5.21 10.39
CA TRP A 167 -3.70 5.33 10.47
C TRP A 167 -3.10 4.41 11.53
N TYR A 168 -1.79 4.16 11.41
CA TYR A 168 -1.04 3.42 12.41
C TYR A 168 -1.05 4.12 13.79
N PRO A 169 -1.08 3.33 14.88
CA PRO A 169 -0.59 3.79 16.19
C PRO A 169 0.85 4.32 16.11
N ASP A 170 1.19 5.21 17.03
CA ASP A 170 2.41 6.02 16.99
C ASP A 170 3.72 5.19 17.08
N ASP A 171 3.69 4.07 17.78
CA ASP A 171 4.80 3.11 17.89
C ASP A 171 4.96 2.30 16.59
N VAL A 172 3.87 1.78 16.04
CA VAL A 172 3.86 1.07 14.75
C VAL A 172 4.31 1.99 13.62
N TRP A 173 3.86 3.25 13.62
CA TRP A 173 4.24 4.23 12.61
C TRP A 173 5.75 4.49 12.61
N ARG A 174 6.34 4.68 13.80
CA ARG A 174 7.80 4.86 13.94
C ARG A 174 8.56 3.64 13.43
N GLU A 175 8.07 2.43 13.71
CA GLU A 175 8.68 1.21 13.21
C GLU A 175 8.63 1.09 11.68
N VAL A 176 7.49 1.39 11.07
CA VAL A 176 7.33 1.38 9.61
C VAL A 176 8.22 2.44 8.94
N LEU A 177 8.33 3.64 9.53
CA LEU A 177 9.26 4.67 9.07
C LEU A 177 10.72 4.22 9.23
N ALA A 178 11.06 3.57 10.34
CA ALA A 178 12.41 3.06 10.58
C ALA A 178 12.79 1.99 9.54
N GLY A 179 11.89 1.04 9.27
CA GLY A 179 12.08 0.05 8.20
C GLY A 179 12.26 0.70 6.83
N GLN A 180 11.52 1.78 6.54
CA GLN A 180 11.64 2.49 5.26
C GLN A 180 12.98 3.23 5.13
N TRP A 181 13.45 3.88 6.20
CA TRP A 181 14.77 4.51 6.25
C TRP A 181 15.90 3.48 6.14
N GLN A 182 15.74 2.31 6.77
CA GLN A 182 16.71 1.24 6.70
C GLN A 182 16.90 0.73 5.27
N ARG A 183 15.84 0.67 4.47
CA ARG A 183 15.93 0.34 3.04
C ARG A 183 16.77 1.34 2.25
N VAL A 184 16.62 2.63 2.54
CA VAL A 184 17.46 3.69 1.94
C VAL A 184 18.92 3.51 2.37
N ALA A 185 19.16 3.30 3.67
CA ALA A 185 20.50 3.12 4.23
C ALA A 185 21.27 1.94 3.63
N GLN A 186 20.56 0.84 3.33
CA GLN A 186 21.16 -0.35 2.76
C GLN A 186 21.64 -0.16 1.31
N GLU A 187 21.12 0.82 0.57
CA GLU A 187 21.38 0.99 -0.86
C GLU A 187 22.03 2.33 -1.25
N GLU A 188 21.98 3.34 -0.39
CA GLU A 188 22.52 4.67 -0.70
C GLU A 188 24.00 4.68 -1.19
N PRO A 189 24.93 3.84 -0.68
CA PRO A 189 26.29 3.83 -1.23
C PRO A 189 26.41 3.05 -2.55
N PHE A 190 25.41 2.26 -2.95
CA PHE A 190 25.54 1.32 -4.07
C PHE A 190 25.44 1.98 -5.44
N VAL A 191 24.80 3.15 -5.56
CA VAL A 191 24.80 3.93 -6.80
C VAL A 191 26.24 4.25 -7.24
N GLY A 192 27.02 4.84 -6.33
CA GLY A 192 28.43 5.17 -6.61
C GLY A 192 29.31 3.93 -6.77
N ARG A 193 29.07 2.87 -6.00
CA ARG A 193 29.86 1.62 -6.08
C ARG A 193 29.66 0.85 -7.38
N CYS A 194 28.43 0.74 -7.87
CA CYS A 194 28.17 0.18 -9.19
C CYS A 194 28.86 1.02 -10.27
N GLY A 195 28.75 2.35 -10.15
CA GLY A 195 29.40 3.28 -11.06
C GLY A 195 30.93 3.19 -11.10
N GLU A 196 31.58 3.05 -9.94
CA GLU A 196 33.03 2.83 -9.85
C GLU A 196 33.48 1.54 -10.55
N ALA A 197 32.64 0.51 -10.55
CA ALA A 197 32.90 -0.74 -11.27
C ALA A 197 32.61 -0.65 -12.78
N GLY A 198 32.19 0.51 -13.30
CA GLY A 198 31.75 0.70 -14.68
C GLY A 198 30.34 0.15 -14.99
N ASP A 199 29.57 -0.21 -13.96
CA ASP A 199 28.21 -0.75 -14.07
C ASP A 199 27.15 0.36 -13.94
N GLU A 200 26.97 1.12 -15.02
CA GLU A 200 25.95 2.16 -15.10
C GLU A 200 24.53 1.60 -15.02
N LEU A 201 24.30 0.38 -15.55
CA LEU A 201 22.99 -0.27 -15.49
C LEU A 201 22.61 -0.63 -14.06
N GLY A 202 23.47 -1.33 -13.33
CA GLY A 202 23.23 -1.69 -11.94
C GLY A 202 23.09 -0.45 -11.07
N SER A 203 23.89 0.57 -11.33
CA SER A 203 23.78 1.86 -10.67
C SER A 203 22.39 2.51 -10.92
N ALA A 204 21.85 2.46 -12.14
CA ALA A 204 20.51 2.95 -12.45
C ALA A 204 19.39 2.13 -11.79
N VAL A 205 19.55 0.80 -11.72
CA VAL A 205 18.61 -0.09 -11.01
C VAL A 205 18.54 0.25 -9.52
N VAL A 206 19.68 0.45 -8.87
CA VAL A 206 19.75 0.88 -7.46
C VAL A 206 19.12 2.27 -7.28
N ALA A 207 19.42 3.23 -8.16
CA ALA A 207 18.81 4.55 -8.11
C ALA A 207 17.27 4.47 -8.21
N ALA A 208 16.72 3.60 -9.05
CA ALA A 208 15.28 3.39 -9.15
C ALA A 208 14.65 2.81 -7.88
N ARG A 209 15.35 1.91 -7.18
CA ARG A 209 14.92 1.38 -5.88
C ARG A 209 14.91 2.47 -4.81
N LEU A 210 15.95 3.29 -4.74
CA LEU A 210 16.03 4.44 -3.83
C LEU A 210 14.93 5.47 -4.10
N VAL A 211 14.67 5.82 -5.36
CA VAL A 211 13.57 6.72 -5.74
C VAL A 211 12.21 6.16 -5.31
N ARG A 212 11.95 4.87 -5.55
CA ARG A 212 10.74 4.18 -5.05
C ARG A 212 10.62 4.30 -3.54
N ASP A 213 11.71 4.06 -2.81
CA ASP A 213 11.71 4.06 -1.35
C ASP A 213 11.55 5.46 -0.75
N LEU A 214 12.10 6.50 -1.37
CA LEU A 214 11.87 7.90 -0.97
C LEU A 214 10.41 8.33 -1.20
N MET A 215 9.79 7.92 -2.31
CA MET A 215 8.37 8.20 -2.57
C MET A 215 7.46 7.53 -1.54
N ARG A 216 7.73 6.26 -1.21
CA ARG A 216 7.01 5.53 -0.15
C ARG A 216 7.21 6.20 1.21
N LEU A 217 8.43 6.61 1.54
CA LEU A 217 8.76 7.30 2.78
C LEU A 217 7.97 8.61 2.92
N CYS A 218 7.92 9.43 1.86
CA CYS A 218 7.16 10.67 1.86
C CYS A 218 5.65 10.44 2.08
N LEU A 219 5.08 9.39 1.50
CA LEU A 219 3.69 9.01 1.72
C LEU A 219 3.45 8.61 3.18
N LEU A 220 4.33 7.78 3.75
CA LEU A 220 4.25 7.36 5.15
C LEU A 220 4.40 8.53 6.13
N MET A 221 5.31 9.47 5.85
CA MET A 221 5.47 10.72 6.62
C MET A 221 4.22 11.59 6.58
N ALA A 222 3.55 11.65 5.42
CA ALA A 222 2.31 12.39 5.22
C ALA A 222 1.05 11.64 5.72
N ARG A 223 1.21 10.55 6.48
CA ARG A 223 0.13 9.69 6.94
C ARG A 223 -0.79 9.17 5.82
N ARG A 224 -0.18 8.77 4.70
CA ARG A 224 -0.86 8.15 3.57
C ARG A 224 -0.26 6.78 3.29
N TYR A 225 -1.10 5.76 3.21
CA TYR A 225 -0.65 4.41 2.86
C TYR A 225 -0.10 4.40 1.42
N PRO A 226 1.15 3.95 1.19
CA PRO A 226 1.66 3.78 -0.16
C PRO A 226 0.80 2.77 -0.95
N PRO A 227 0.32 3.13 -2.15
CA PRO A 227 -0.44 2.19 -2.96
C PRO A 227 0.49 1.27 -3.78
N TYR A 228 -0.13 0.37 -4.54
CA TYR A 228 0.54 -0.50 -5.52
C TYR A 228 1.38 0.31 -6.52
N SER A 229 2.44 -0.33 -7.04
CA SER A 229 3.53 0.32 -7.79
C SER A 229 3.05 1.21 -8.93
N LYS A 230 2.01 0.81 -9.68
CA LYS A 230 1.48 1.58 -10.81
C LYS A 230 0.90 2.96 -10.41
N TRP A 231 0.49 3.14 -9.15
CA TRP A 231 -0.09 4.38 -8.63
C TRP A 231 0.86 5.15 -7.72
N LEU A 232 2.04 4.62 -7.41
CA LEU A 232 2.98 5.24 -6.48
C LEU A 232 3.34 6.67 -6.90
N GLY A 233 3.65 6.87 -8.18
CA GLY A 233 3.90 8.19 -8.77
C GLY A 233 2.72 9.15 -8.64
N SER A 234 1.53 8.70 -9.00
CA SER A 234 0.31 9.51 -8.91
C SER A 234 -0.05 9.87 -7.48
N ALA A 235 0.14 8.95 -6.52
CA ALA A 235 -0.08 9.21 -5.11
C ALA A 235 0.95 10.19 -4.53
N PHE A 236 2.23 9.99 -4.85
CA PHE A 236 3.31 10.88 -4.44
C PHE A 236 3.09 12.31 -4.98
N ALA A 237 2.71 12.46 -6.25
CA ALA A 237 2.46 13.76 -6.87
C ALA A 237 1.35 14.58 -6.17
N ARG A 238 0.48 13.95 -5.40
CA ARG A 238 -0.56 14.62 -4.58
C ARG A 238 -0.05 15.11 -3.22
N LEU A 239 1.25 14.99 -2.92
CA LEU A 239 1.85 15.46 -1.67
C LEU A 239 2.38 16.90 -1.82
N PRO A 240 2.31 17.74 -0.77
CA PRO A 240 2.89 19.08 -0.79
C PRO A 240 4.40 19.13 -1.06
N ILE A 241 5.15 18.09 -0.67
CA ILE A 241 6.61 17.99 -0.89
C ILE A 241 6.97 17.63 -2.35
N ALA A 242 6.02 17.08 -3.12
CA ALA A 242 6.30 16.52 -4.43
C ALA A 242 6.87 17.54 -5.44
N PRO A 243 6.40 18.80 -5.53
CA PRO A 243 6.99 19.78 -6.44
C PRO A 243 8.48 20.05 -6.17
N THR A 244 8.91 19.93 -4.91
CA THR A 244 10.32 20.12 -4.53
C THR A 244 11.16 18.89 -4.89
N LEU A 245 10.65 17.69 -4.62
CA LEU A 245 11.39 16.45 -4.83
C LEU A 245 11.37 15.92 -6.27
N THR A 246 10.29 16.16 -7.02
CA THR A 246 10.10 15.59 -8.37
C THR A 246 11.26 15.89 -9.33
N PRO A 247 11.83 17.11 -9.38
CA PRO A 247 13.00 17.39 -10.21
C PRO A 247 14.21 16.52 -9.86
N HIS A 248 14.49 16.31 -8.57
CA HIS A 248 15.61 15.48 -8.11
C HIS A 248 15.36 14.00 -8.42
N LEU A 249 14.18 13.47 -8.08
CA LEU A 249 13.85 12.06 -8.37
C LEU A 249 13.87 11.77 -9.88
N THR A 250 13.35 12.67 -10.70
CA THR A 250 13.35 12.52 -12.16
C THR A 250 14.77 12.63 -12.73
N GLY A 251 15.57 13.60 -12.24
CA GLY A 251 16.97 13.75 -12.64
C GLY A 251 17.82 12.52 -12.31
N ALA A 252 17.59 11.91 -11.13
CA ALA A 252 18.26 10.67 -10.75
C ALA A 252 17.91 9.48 -11.66
N LEU A 253 16.70 9.42 -12.22
CA LEU A 253 16.30 8.36 -13.15
C LEU A 253 16.72 8.63 -14.59
N ALA A 254 16.76 9.90 -15.00
CA ALA A 254 17.09 10.31 -16.36
C ALA A 254 18.60 10.38 -16.63
N ALA A 255 19.42 10.48 -15.59
CA ALA A 255 20.86 10.65 -15.75
C ALA A 255 21.56 9.36 -16.24
N THR A 256 22.48 9.56 -17.19
CA THR A 256 23.24 8.49 -17.86
C THR A 256 24.58 8.16 -17.18
N THR A 257 24.94 8.90 -16.12
CA THR A 257 26.18 8.70 -15.37
C THR A 257 25.90 8.66 -13.87
N TRP A 258 26.59 7.79 -13.15
CA TRP A 258 26.41 7.64 -11.71
C TRP A 258 26.68 8.93 -10.89
N PRO A 259 27.63 9.83 -11.22
CA PRO A 259 27.85 11.03 -10.41
C PRO A 259 26.69 12.02 -10.49
N THR A 260 26.03 12.11 -11.66
CA THR A 260 24.83 12.93 -11.85
C THR A 260 23.67 12.33 -11.07
N ARG A 261 23.51 11.00 -11.09
CA ARG A 261 22.48 10.29 -10.29
C ARG A 261 22.69 10.49 -8.80
N GLU A 262 23.92 10.37 -8.33
CA GLU A 262 24.29 10.62 -6.92
C GLU A 262 23.96 12.06 -6.50
N THR A 263 24.25 13.05 -7.34
CA THR A 263 23.95 14.46 -7.02
C THR A 263 22.47 14.68 -6.80
N HIS A 264 21.63 14.19 -7.70
CA HIS A 264 20.19 14.28 -7.54
C HIS A 264 19.67 13.51 -6.32
N LEU A 265 20.20 12.32 -6.05
CA LEU A 265 19.83 11.54 -4.86
C LEU A 265 20.24 12.25 -3.56
N ALA A 266 21.42 12.85 -3.51
CA ALA A 266 21.88 13.61 -2.36
C ALA A 266 20.90 14.76 -2.03
N ASP A 267 20.52 15.58 -3.02
CA ASP A 267 19.55 16.65 -2.82
C ASP A 267 18.17 16.12 -2.35
N ALA A 268 17.74 14.98 -2.90
CA ALA A 268 16.51 14.32 -2.50
C ALA A 268 16.58 13.83 -1.04
N TYR A 269 17.70 13.22 -0.63
CA TYR A 269 17.92 12.76 0.73
C TYR A 269 17.87 13.90 1.73
N GLU A 270 18.59 15.00 1.47
CA GLU A 270 18.63 16.15 2.38
C GLU A 270 17.24 16.78 2.52
N THR A 271 16.48 16.85 1.43
CA THR A 271 15.09 17.35 1.43
C THR A 271 14.17 16.46 2.27
N VAL A 272 14.23 15.13 2.10
CA VAL A 272 13.41 14.18 2.88
C VAL A 272 13.84 14.15 4.35
N ALA A 273 15.13 14.26 4.64
CA ALA A 273 15.67 14.33 6.00
C ALA A 273 15.21 15.61 6.73
N ALA A 274 15.21 16.74 6.05
CA ALA A 274 14.66 17.99 6.59
C ALA A 274 13.15 17.85 6.88
N HIS A 275 12.40 17.18 5.98
CA HIS A 275 10.99 16.92 6.20
C HIS A 275 10.74 15.98 7.38
N HIS A 276 11.55 14.94 7.57
CA HIS A 276 11.51 14.07 8.76
C HIS A 276 11.63 14.88 10.05
N ASN A 277 12.60 15.79 10.13
CA ASN A 277 12.80 16.63 11.31
C ASN A 277 11.57 17.49 11.63
N GLN A 278 10.85 17.96 10.61
CA GLN A 278 9.62 18.75 10.79
C GLN A 278 8.48 17.95 11.44
N LEU A 279 8.50 16.61 11.35
CA LEU A 279 7.49 15.76 11.99
C LEU A 279 7.64 15.69 13.51
N GLY A 280 8.81 16.05 14.06
CA GLY A 280 9.07 16.01 15.50
C GLY A 280 9.02 14.61 16.12
N LEU A 281 9.19 13.56 15.32
CA LEU A 281 9.12 12.16 15.79
C LEU A 281 10.38 11.70 16.54
N THR A 282 11.49 12.41 16.34
CA THR A 282 12.80 12.17 16.95
C THR A 282 13.43 13.51 17.36
N PRO A 283 14.48 13.54 18.19
CA PRO A 283 15.36 14.71 18.25
C PRO A 283 15.86 15.07 16.83
N PRO A 284 16.10 16.37 16.52
CA PRO A 284 16.58 16.76 15.20
C PRO A 284 17.90 16.08 14.84
N LEU A 285 17.96 15.52 13.63
CA LEU A 285 19.16 14.88 13.07
C LEU A 285 19.77 15.77 11.98
N GLU A 286 21.11 15.77 11.88
CA GLU A 286 21.82 16.46 10.80
C GLU A 286 21.37 15.94 9.42
N PRO A 287 20.69 16.77 8.58
CA PRO A 287 20.10 16.32 7.33
C PRO A 287 21.09 16.27 6.16
N ARG A 288 22.30 16.82 6.29
CA ARG A 288 23.28 16.90 5.20
C ARG A 288 23.93 15.54 4.91
N THR A 289 24.13 15.30 3.62
CA THR A 289 24.91 14.15 3.13
C THR A 289 26.38 14.26 3.51
N ARG A 290 27.05 13.10 3.58
CA ARG A 290 28.45 12.93 4.00
C ARG A 290 29.10 11.80 3.21
N GLY A 291 30.42 11.68 3.31
CA GLY A 291 31.14 10.55 2.73
C GLY A 291 30.79 9.22 3.41
N PHE A 292 30.68 8.15 2.63
CA PHE A 292 30.48 6.81 3.15
C PHE A 292 31.78 6.24 3.73
N HIS A 293 32.00 6.43 5.03
CA HIS A 293 33.27 6.14 5.70
C HIS A 293 34.45 6.84 5.01
N SER A 294 35.46 6.08 4.58
CA SER A 294 36.62 6.59 3.83
C SER A 294 36.39 6.66 2.32
N ARG A 295 35.18 6.36 1.83
CA ARG A 295 34.87 6.29 0.39
C ARG A 295 34.21 7.59 -0.11
N PRO A 296 34.39 7.93 -1.40
CA PRO A 296 33.94 9.22 -1.93
C PRO A 296 32.43 9.31 -2.23
N TYR A 297 31.64 8.28 -1.92
CA TYR A 297 30.20 8.29 -2.21
C TYR A 297 29.43 9.09 -1.17
N ARG A 298 28.50 9.94 -1.61
CA ARG A 298 27.63 10.74 -0.75
C ARG A 298 26.43 9.93 -0.30
N VAL A 299 26.30 9.83 1.03
CA VAL A 299 25.22 9.13 1.71
C VAL A 299 24.59 10.06 2.75
N LEU A 300 23.32 9.84 3.06
CA LEU A 300 22.67 10.52 4.19
C LEU A 300 23.16 9.94 5.53
N ASP A 301 23.61 8.68 5.52
CA ASP A 301 23.72 7.83 6.70
C ASP A 301 22.32 7.61 7.29
N ALA A 302 21.43 7.13 6.44
CA ALA A 302 19.99 7.01 6.70
C ALA A 302 19.66 6.04 7.86
N ALA A 303 20.59 5.16 8.22
CA ALA A 303 20.46 4.27 9.39
C ALA A 303 20.27 5.08 10.69
N ARG A 304 20.85 6.27 10.79
CA ARG A 304 20.65 7.18 11.95
C ARG A 304 19.20 7.59 12.14
N PHE A 305 18.44 7.73 11.05
CA PHE A 305 17.01 8.04 11.12
C PHE A 305 16.20 6.81 11.54
N ALA A 306 16.57 5.63 11.05
CA ALA A 306 15.96 4.37 11.46
C ALA A 306 16.18 4.08 12.95
N ASP A 307 17.42 4.19 13.43
CA ASP A 307 17.78 3.96 14.83
C ASP A 307 17.13 4.97 15.78
N ALA A 308 17.02 6.24 15.38
CA ALA A 308 16.35 7.26 16.19
C ALA A 308 14.83 7.01 16.33
N LEU A 309 14.20 6.35 15.35
CA LEU A 309 12.78 6.01 15.36
C LEU A 309 12.51 4.70 16.12
N CYS A 310 13.20 3.62 15.74
CA CYS A 310 13.00 2.29 16.29
C CYS A 310 14.21 1.38 15.92
N PRO A 311 15.20 1.23 16.81
CA PRO A 311 16.37 0.39 16.56
C PRO A 311 15.99 -1.07 16.25
N GLY A 312 16.59 -1.64 15.19
CA GLY A 312 16.36 -3.04 14.80
C GLY A 312 15.01 -3.30 14.13
N ALA A 313 14.23 -2.26 13.82
CA ALA A 313 12.98 -2.39 13.07
C ALA A 313 13.22 -2.96 11.67
N VAL A 314 12.46 -4.01 11.33
CA VAL A 314 12.41 -4.56 9.96
C VAL A 314 11.30 -3.90 9.13
N GLY A 315 10.26 -3.38 9.80
CA GLY A 315 9.12 -2.72 9.17
C GLY A 315 7.98 -3.68 8.79
N ALA A 316 7.01 -3.17 8.03
CA ALA A 316 5.85 -3.92 7.55
C ALA A 316 6.20 -4.87 6.40
N VAL A 317 5.36 -5.89 6.19
CA VAL A 317 5.57 -7.00 5.24
C VAL A 317 5.88 -6.53 3.82
N ASP A 318 5.24 -5.47 3.35
CA ASP A 318 5.40 -4.93 1.99
C ASP A 318 6.61 -3.99 1.84
N GLN A 319 7.41 -3.84 2.89
CA GLN A 319 8.73 -3.20 2.85
C GLN A 319 9.84 -4.20 2.49
N TRP A 320 9.59 -5.51 2.56
CA TRP A 320 10.60 -6.54 2.26
C TRP A 320 10.06 -7.73 1.44
N VAL A 321 8.77 -7.73 1.12
CA VAL A 321 8.13 -8.58 0.11
C VAL A 321 7.48 -7.70 -0.95
N ASP A 322 7.68 -8.02 -2.22
CA ASP A 322 7.02 -7.33 -3.36
C ASP A 322 6.19 -8.28 -4.25
N SER A 323 6.16 -9.57 -3.91
CA SER A 323 5.36 -10.57 -4.63
C SER A 323 3.87 -10.32 -4.46
N THR A 324 3.17 -10.02 -5.56
CA THR A 324 1.71 -9.90 -5.60
C THR A 324 1.00 -11.18 -5.14
N ASP A 325 1.58 -12.34 -5.44
CA ASP A 325 1.04 -13.64 -5.02
C ASP A 325 1.10 -13.86 -3.50
N VAL A 326 1.99 -13.14 -2.82
CA VAL A 326 2.10 -13.14 -1.35
C VAL A 326 1.25 -12.01 -0.76
N LEU A 327 1.48 -10.76 -1.18
CA LEU A 327 0.82 -9.58 -0.61
C LEU A 327 -0.67 -9.51 -0.92
N GLY A 328 -1.11 -10.07 -2.05
CA GLY A 328 -2.52 -10.10 -2.44
C GLY A 328 -3.36 -11.14 -1.70
N ARG A 329 -2.75 -11.89 -0.77
CA ARG A 329 -3.38 -12.97 0.00
C ARG A 329 -3.02 -12.83 1.48
N PRO A 330 -3.95 -12.42 2.36
CA PRO A 330 -3.62 -12.08 3.74
C PRO A 330 -3.04 -13.26 4.52
N GLU A 331 -3.44 -14.50 4.23
CA GLU A 331 -2.90 -15.70 4.86
C GLU A 331 -1.40 -15.89 4.56
N ARG A 332 -0.97 -15.56 3.33
CA ARG A 332 0.43 -15.66 2.90
C ARG A 332 1.25 -14.50 3.47
N ALA A 333 0.75 -13.27 3.36
CA ALA A 333 1.39 -12.10 3.95
C ALA A 333 1.65 -12.29 5.45
N ARG A 334 0.64 -12.81 6.18
CA ARG A 334 0.75 -13.12 7.61
C ARG A 334 1.66 -14.29 7.94
N ALA A 335 1.70 -15.33 7.11
CA ALA A 335 2.65 -16.42 7.29
C ALA A 335 4.09 -15.93 7.16
N VAL A 336 4.35 -15.08 6.16
CA VAL A 336 5.66 -14.51 5.92
C VAL A 336 6.07 -13.55 7.04
N ALA A 337 5.18 -12.65 7.48
CA ALA A 337 5.44 -11.76 8.61
C ALA A 337 5.72 -12.50 9.93
N ARG A 338 5.05 -13.63 10.19
CA ARG A 338 5.32 -14.47 11.36
C ARG A 338 6.73 -15.05 11.36
N GLY A 339 7.25 -15.46 10.20
CA GLY A 339 8.61 -15.98 10.07
C GLY A 339 9.71 -15.00 10.49
N LEU A 340 9.46 -13.69 10.43
CA LEU A 340 10.39 -12.67 10.95
C LEU A 340 10.27 -12.44 12.46
N ALA A 341 9.12 -12.78 13.06
CA ALA A 341 8.91 -12.64 14.50
C ALA A 341 9.52 -13.81 15.29
N GLU A 342 9.84 -14.92 14.62
CA GLU A 342 10.52 -16.06 15.23
C GLU A 342 12.00 -15.71 15.47
N PRO A 343 12.55 -15.97 16.67
CA PRO A 343 13.96 -15.73 16.94
C PRO A 343 14.81 -16.59 16.01
N VAL A 344 15.66 -15.96 15.20
CA VAL A 344 16.66 -16.66 14.39
C VAL A 344 17.59 -17.40 15.35
N PRO A 345 17.74 -18.74 15.25
CA PRO A 345 18.72 -19.46 16.04
C PRO A 345 20.10 -18.84 15.80
N GLN A 346 20.75 -18.35 16.86
CA GLN A 346 22.11 -17.84 16.73
C GLN A 346 22.99 -18.97 16.19
N HIS A 347 23.46 -18.83 14.95
CA HIS A 347 24.58 -19.64 14.49
C HIS A 347 25.80 -19.21 15.30
N GLU A 348 26.20 -20.03 16.27
CA GLU A 348 27.52 -19.94 16.89
C GLU A 348 28.54 -19.84 15.76
N LYS A 349 29.32 -18.73 15.76
CA LYS A 349 30.46 -18.61 14.87
C LYS A 349 31.34 -19.84 15.10
N ALA A 350 31.54 -20.66 14.08
CA ALA A 350 32.55 -21.71 14.12
C ALA A 350 33.89 -21.07 14.54
N PRO A 351 34.61 -21.65 15.53
CA PRO A 351 35.88 -21.09 15.96
C PRO A 351 36.83 -21.00 14.77
N ALA A 352 37.54 -19.88 14.68
CA ALA A 352 38.55 -19.67 13.64
C ALA A 352 39.57 -20.82 13.69
N PRO A 353 40.00 -21.36 12.54
CA PRO A 353 40.99 -22.43 12.53
C PRO A 353 42.29 -21.93 13.18
N GLU A 354 42.75 -22.65 14.20
CA GLU A 354 44.03 -22.38 14.85
C GLU A 354 45.14 -22.34 13.79
N ALA A 355 45.92 -21.25 13.82
CA ALA A 355 47.13 -21.13 13.04
C ALA A 355 48.09 -22.25 13.44
N ARG A 356 48.14 -23.33 12.64
CA ARG A 356 49.20 -24.33 12.74
C ARG A 356 50.52 -23.63 12.48
N GLY A 357 51.32 -23.54 13.54
CA GLY A 357 52.63 -22.92 13.54
C GLY A 357 53.52 -23.49 12.45
N LEU A 358 54.14 -22.57 11.71
CA LEU A 358 55.40 -22.80 11.03
C LEU A 358 56.47 -23.10 12.11
N LEU A 359 56.82 -24.38 12.26
CA LEU A 359 58.07 -24.78 12.88
C LEU A 359 58.86 -25.62 11.86
N ARG A 360 59.86 -24.95 11.31
CA ARG A 360 61.22 -25.39 10.96
C ARG A 360 61.45 -26.91 10.86
N GLU A 361 61.97 -27.33 9.71
CA GLU A 361 63.36 -27.82 9.58
C GLU A 361 63.98 -27.29 8.29
#